data_AF-A0A8K0P3P1-F1
#
_entry.id   AF-A0A8K0P3P1-F1
#
_cell.length_a   1.000
_cell.length_b   1.000
_cell.length_c   1.000
_cell.angle_alpha   90.00
_cell.angle_beta   90.00
_cell.angle_gamma   90.00
#
_symmetry.space_group_name_H-M   'P 1'
#
loop_
_entity.id
_entity.type
_entity.pdbx_description
1 polymer ?
#
loop_
_entity_poly.entity_id
_entity_poly.type
_entity_poly.pdbx_seq_one_letter_code
_entity_poly.pdbx_strand_id
1 'polypeptide(L)'
;MLMLNDFKESSHCLRAAQRLDPKNEDINRELKKLEEKQIANLERERDMCQNMFSDYQSAGPKKTEEKGTKAKTLVSDKFCSMVREDLTEFKNSDGKGQFNLPSGLTAAEEEFIRTEASTLGLKVTTHGGKLSISK
;
A
#
# COMPACT_ATOMS: atom_id res chain seq x y z
N MET A 1 -9.43 6.13 11.91
CA MET A 1 -10.31 6.07 13.10
C MET A 1 -11.79 6.31 12.81
N LEU A 2 -12.21 7.04 11.75
CA LEU A 2 -13.65 7.25 11.45
C LEU A 2 -14.46 5.94 11.34
N MET A 3 -13.95 4.93 10.63
CA MET A 3 -14.64 3.65 10.40
C MET A 3 -15.11 2.94 11.68
N LEU A 4 -14.32 2.98 12.76
CA LEU A 4 -14.66 2.30 14.03
C LEU A 4 -15.82 2.97 14.77
N ASN A 5 -15.97 4.29 14.65
CA ASN A 5 -17.14 5.00 15.16
C ASN A 5 -18.38 4.64 14.34
N ASP A 6 -18.25 4.55 13.02
CA ASP A 6 -19.36 4.19 12.13
C ASP A 6 -19.89 2.77 12.42
N PHE A 7 -19.00 1.82 12.73
CA PHE A 7 -19.40 0.47 13.15
C PHE A 7 -20.17 0.47 14.48
N LYS A 8 -19.75 1.27 15.46
CA LYS A 8 -20.44 1.37 16.76
C LYS A 8 -21.83 1.97 16.62
N GLU A 9 -21.96 3.07 15.88
CA GLU A 9 -23.25 3.71 15.64
C GLU A 9 -24.19 2.81 14.85
N SER A 10 -23.69 2.17 13.77
CA SER A 10 -24.47 1.23 12.98
C SER A 10 -24.94 0.03 13.80
N SER A 11 -24.07 -0.51 14.67
CA SER A 11 -24.43 -1.62 15.57
C SER A 11 -25.48 -1.20 16.60
N HIS A 12 -25.35 0.01 17.16
CA HIS A 12 -26.32 0.56 18.09
C HIS A 12 -27.71 0.69 17.45
N CYS A 13 -27.79 1.28 16.25
CA CYS A 13 -29.03 1.46 15.51
C CYS A 13 -29.68 0.12 15.14
N LEU A 14 -28.91 -0.84 14.63
CA LEU A 14 -29.43 -2.15 14.26
C LEU A 14 -29.88 -2.97 15.48
N ARG A 15 -29.17 -2.88 16.61
CA ARG A 15 -29.60 -3.52 17.86
C ARG A 15 -30.85 -2.87 18.45
N ALA A 16 -31.02 -1.56 18.28
CA ALA A 16 -32.26 -0.88 18.65
C ALA A 16 -33.43 -1.34 17.76
N ALA A 17 -33.20 -1.45 16.45
CA ALA A 17 -34.19 -1.98 15.52
C ALA A 17 -34.55 -3.45 15.81
N GLN A 18 -33.58 -4.30 16.16
CA GLN A 18 -33.80 -5.69 16.55
C GLN A 18 -34.62 -5.81 17.84
N ARG A 19 -34.50 -4.88 18.79
CA ARG A 19 -35.34 -4.85 19.99
C ARG A 19 -36.80 -4.51 19.66
N LEU A 20 -37.03 -3.70 18.61
CA LEU A 20 -38.36 -3.32 18.16
C LEU A 20 -39.00 -4.42 17.29
N ASP A 21 -38.21 -5.11 16.48
CA ASP A 21 -38.67 -6.23 15.64
C ASP A 21 -37.64 -7.39 15.64
N PRO A 22 -37.72 -8.30 16.63
CA PRO A 22 -36.72 -9.36 16.81
C PRO A 22 -36.76 -10.47 15.75
N LYS A 23 -37.89 -10.64 15.06
CA LYS A 23 -38.10 -11.68 14.05
C LYS A 23 -37.78 -11.19 12.63
N ASN A 24 -37.30 -9.96 12.51
CA ASN A 24 -36.93 -9.40 11.24
C ASN A 24 -35.61 -10.01 10.74
N GLU A 25 -35.71 -10.90 9.78
CA GLU A 25 -34.56 -11.58 9.17
C GLU A 25 -33.59 -10.60 8.48
N ASP A 26 -34.06 -9.46 8.00
CA ASP A 26 -33.21 -8.46 7.35
C ASP A 26 -32.33 -7.73 8.36
N ILE A 27 -32.89 -7.36 9.53
CA ILE A 27 -32.11 -6.76 10.63
C ILE A 27 -31.06 -7.73 11.15
N ASN A 28 -31.44 -9.00 11.34
CA ASN A 28 -30.52 -10.05 11.81
C ASN A 28 -29.37 -10.28 10.80
N ARG A 29 -29.70 -10.30 9.50
CA ARG A 29 -28.71 -10.43 8.43
C ARG A 29 -27.75 -9.25 8.37
N GLU A 30 -28.26 -8.03 8.52
CA GLU A 30 -27.42 -6.84 8.45
C GLU A 30 -26.52 -6.69 9.69
N LEU A 31 -27.01 -7.08 10.87
CA LEU A 31 -26.18 -7.20 12.08
C LEU A 31 -25.01 -8.15 11.87
N LYS A 32 -25.26 -9.34 11.32
CA LYS A 32 -24.23 -10.33 11.07
C LYS A 32 -23.17 -9.82 10.08
N LYS A 33 -23.59 -9.20 8.97
CA LYS A 33 -22.65 -8.59 8.01
C LYS A 33 -21.82 -7.48 8.65
N LEU A 34 -22.41 -6.67 9.53
CA LEU A 34 -21.71 -5.59 10.21
C LEU A 34 -20.63 -6.16 11.14
N GLU A 35 -20.94 -7.21 11.89
CA GLU A 35 -19.98 -7.92 12.75
C GLU A 35 -18.83 -8.54 11.94
N GLU A 36 -19.14 -9.21 10.82
CA GLU A 36 -18.11 -9.78 9.92
C GLU A 36 -17.19 -8.69 9.36
N LYS A 37 -17.74 -7.55 8.92
CA LYS A 37 -16.95 -6.40 8.44
C LYS A 37 -16.09 -5.79 9.53
N GLN A 38 -16.61 -5.69 10.75
CA GLN A 38 -15.87 -5.15 11.89
C GLN A 38 -14.66 -6.03 12.23
N ILE A 39 -14.84 -7.36 12.28
CA ILE A 39 -13.76 -8.32 12.52
C ILE A 39 -12.71 -8.21 11.42
N ALA A 40 -13.11 -8.26 10.15
CA ALA A 40 -12.18 -8.14 9.02
C ALA A 40 -11.39 -6.82 9.03
N ASN A 41 -12.00 -5.73 9.49
CA ASN A 41 -11.31 -4.46 9.63
C ASN A 41 -10.28 -4.47 10.77
N LEU A 42 -10.62 -5.06 11.92
CA LEU A 42 -9.67 -5.21 13.04
C LEU A 42 -8.50 -6.11 12.69
N GLU A 43 -8.72 -7.20 11.95
CA GLU A 43 -7.65 -8.05 11.44
C GLU A 43 -6.73 -7.30 10.48
N ARG A 44 -7.31 -6.51 9.56
CA ARG A 44 -6.53 -5.66 8.66
C ARG A 44 -5.70 -4.63 9.43
N GLU A 45 -6.29 -3.97 10.43
CA GLU A 45 -5.58 -3.02 11.30
C GLU A 45 -4.44 -3.71 12.06
N ARG A 46 -4.68 -4.91 12.61
CA ARG A 46 -3.65 -5.71 13.27
C ARG A 46 -2.50 -6.03 12.34
N ASP A 47 -2.80 -6.54 11.14
CA ASP A 47 -1.79 -6.96 10.17
C ASP A 47 -0.98 -5.75 9.67
N MET A 48 -1.63 -4.60 9.44
CA MET A 48 -0.97 -3.34 9.11
C MET A 48 -0.01 -2.89 10.22
N CYS A 49 -0.46 -2.88 11.47
CA CYS A 49 0.38 -2.55 12.62
C CYS A 49 1.55 -3.52 12.74
N GLN A 50 1.30 -4.83 12.63
CA GLN A 50 2.33 -5.85 12.72
C GLN A 50 3.42 -5.64 11.66
N ASN A 51 3.04 -5.39 10.41
CA ASN A 51 3.98 -5.11 9.32
C ASN A 51 4.78 -3.83 9.57
N MET A 52 4.13 -2.76 10.04
CA MET A 52 4.78 -1.49 10.34
C MET A 52 5.83 -1.61 11.46
N PHE A 53 5.56 -2.44 12.48
CA PHE A 53 6.49 -2.65 13.60
C PHE A 53 7.55 -3.72 13.33
N SER A 54 7.29 -4.71 12.46
CA SER A 54 8.32 -5.68 12.03
C SER A 54 9.41 -5.02 11.20
N ASP A 55 9.07 -4.01 10.39
CA ASP A 55 10.06 -3.23 9.63
C ASP A 55 10.95 -2.39 10.56
N TYR A 56 10.39 -1.92 11.69
CA TYR A 56 11.14 -1.18 12.72
C TYR A 56 12.12 -2.06 13.52
N GLN A 57 11.77 -3.31 13.81
CA GLN A 57 12.66 -4.24 14.54
C GLN A 57 13.75 -4.85 13.65
N SER A 58 13.57 -4.82 12.32
CA SER A 58 14.53 -5.33 11.33
C SER A 58 15.70 -4.38 11.04
N ALA A 59 15.78 -3.24 11.72
CA ALA A 59 16.85 -2.24 11.59
C ALA A 59 18.12 -2.57 12.41
N GLY A 60 18.30 -3.83 12.85
CA GLY A 60 19.60 -4.35 13.29
C GLY A 60 20.47 -4.73 12.08
N PRO A 61 21.81 -4.72 12.19
CA PRO A 61 22.70 -5.02 11.07
C PRO A 61 22.42 -6.45 10.56
N LYS A 62 21.83 -6.52 9.36
CA LYS A 62 21.44 -7.75 8.68
C LYS A 62 22.67 -8.67 8.52
N LYS A 63 22.67 -9.80 9.23
CA LYS A 63 23.37 -10.99 8.74
C LYS A 63 22.52 -11.58 7.64
N THR A 64 23.11 -11.57 6.45
CA THR A 64 22.74 -12.27 5.24
C THR A 64 22.40 -13.73 5.57
N GLU A 65 21.14 -14.11 5.39
CA GLU A 65 20.82 -15.46 4.93
C GLU A 65 19.73 -15.37 3.87
N GLU A 66 20.15 -15.66 2.65
CA GLU A 66 19.29 -15.99 1.53
C GLU A 66 18.43 -17.20 1.90
N LYS A 67 17.11 -17.03 1.98
CA LYS A 67 16.18 -18.07 1.55
C LYS A 67 14.97 -17.40 0.95
N GLY A 68 14.80 -17.64 -0.35
CA GLY A 68 13.84 -16.97 -1.19
C GLY A 68 12.41 -17.17 -0.71
N THR A 69 11.77 -16.06 -0.39
CA THR A 69 10.44 -15.75 -0.92
C THR A 69 10.39 -14.23 -0.96
N LYS A 70 10.66 -13.65 -2.13
CA LYS A 70 10.49 -12.21 -2.35
C LYS A 70 9.06 -11.89 -1.93
N ALA A 71 8.89 -11.18 -0.81
CA ALA A 71 7.66 -10.48 -0.53
C ALA A 71 7.47 -9.52 -1.70
N LYS A 72 6.64 -9.93 -2.67
CA LYS A 72 6.17 -9.04 -3.72
C LYS A 72 5.26 -8.06 -3.01
N THR A 73 5.82 -6.98 -2.48
CA THR A 73 5.08 -5.75 -2.30
C THR A 73 4.50 -5.43 -3.68
N LEU A 74 3.21 -5.68 -3.85
CA LEU A 74 2.50 -5.53 -5.12
C LEU A 74 2.44 -4.05 -5.45
N VAL A 75 3.47 -3.55 -6.13
CA VAL A 75 3.40 -2.29 -6.86
C VAL A 75 2.25 -2.45 -7.88
N SER A 76 1.31 -1.53 -7.89
CA SER A 76 0.12 -1.66 -8.75
C SER A 76 0.52 -1.75 -10.24
N ASP A 77 -0.16 -2.59 -11.01
CA ASP A 77 0.13 -2.75 -12.45
C ASP A 77 -0.03 -1.42 -13.22
N LYS A 78 -0.95 -0.57 -12.77
CA LYS A 78 -1.16 0.78 -13.32
C LYS A 78 0.08 1.66 -13.09
N PHE A 79 0.66 1.62 -11.90
CA PHE A 79 1.90 2.33 -11.61
C PHE A 79 3.06 1.79 -12.45
N CYS A 80 3.22 0.47 -12.52
CA CYS A 80 4.28 -0.17 -13.32
C CYS A 80 4.21 0.24 -14.79
N SER A 81 3.00 0.28 -15.35
CA SER A 81 2.78 0.67 -16.76
C SER A 81 3.11 2.14 -17.00
N MET A 82 2.66 3.02 -16.11
CA MET A 82 2.92 4.46 -16.18
C MET A 82 4.43 4.77 -16.10
N VAL A 83 5.12 4.17 -15.13
CA VAL A 83 6.57 4.37 -14.97
C VAL A 83 7.34 3.87 -16.21
N ARG A 84 6.96 2.73 -16.80
CA ARG A 84 7.62 2.25 -18.02
C ARG A 84 7.43 3.20 -19.19
N GLU A 85 6.23 3.73 -19.37
CA GLU A 85 5.91 4.70 -20.41
C GLU A 85 6.74 5.98 -20.22
N ASP A 86 6.72 6.54 -19.01
CA ASP A 86 7.45 7.75 -18.65
C ASP A 86 8.97 7.60 -18.84
N LEU A 87 9.55 6.47 -18.41
CA LEU A 87 10.99 6.23 -18.55
C LEU A 87 11.40 5.98 -20.01
N THR A 88 10.54 5.33 -20.78
CA THR A 88 10.77 5.11 -22.22
C THR A 88 10.69 6.42 -22.99
N GLU A 89 9.67 7.24 -22.71
CA GLU A 89 9.56 8.59 -23.28
C GLU A 89 10.76 9.45 -22.88
N PHE A 90 11.13 9.43 -21.60
CA PHE A 90 12.29 10.15 -21.11
C PHE A 90 13.55 9.74 -21.88
N LYS A 91 13.84 8.43 -22.01
CA LYS A 91 14.98 7.91 -22.77
C LYS A 91 15.00 8.40 -24.21
N ASN A 92 13.86 8.48 -24.88
CA ASN A 92 13.75 8.89 -26.27
C ASN A 92 13.67 10.43 -26.46
N SER A 93 13.48 11.20 -25.39
CA SER A 93 13.35 12.67 -25.47
C SER A 93 14.69 13.41 -25.50
N ASP A 94 15.01 14.19 -26.53
CA ASP A 94 16.29 14.91 -26.61
C ASP A 94 16.39 16.14 -25.67
N GLY A 95 15.31 16.50 -24.97
CA GLY A 95 15.19 17.79 -24.26
C GLY A 95 15.46 17.79 -22.76
N LYS A 96 15.53 16.64 -22.07
CA LYS A 96 15.67 16.59 -20.60
C LYS A 96 16.82 15.67 -20.21
N GLY A 97 17.89 16.26 -19.66
CA GLY A 97 19.03 15.51 -19.12
C GLY A 97 18.72 14.84 -17.78
N GLN A 98 17.67 15.27 -17.09
CA GLN A 98 17.28 14.77 -15.76
C GLN A 98 15.76 14.72 -15.61
N PHE A 99 15.27 13.66 -14.98
CA PHE A 99 13.89 13.40 -14.59
C PHE A 99 13.82 13.26 -13.07
N ASN A 100 13.13 14.17 -12.40
CA ASN A 100 12.99 14.15 -10.94
C ASN A 100 11.75 13.35 -10.55
N LEU A 101 11.92 12.41 -9.63
CA LEU A 101 10.82 11.61 -9.12
C LEU A 101 10.03 12.38 -8.05
N PRO A 102 8.71 12.16 -7.97
CA PRO A 102 7.89 12.76 -6.93
C PRO A 102 8.30 12.24 -5.54
N SER A 103 8.17 13.10 -4.53
CA SER A 103 8.33 12.69 -3.14
C SER A 103 7.12 11.87 -2.67
N GLY A 104 7.34 10.93 -1.75
CA GLY A 104 6.26 10.11 -1.16
C GLY A 104 6.06 8.75 -1.84
N LEU A 105 7.01 8.33 -2.69
CA LEU A 105 7.06 6.96 -3.19
C LEU A 105 7.34 5.98 -2.05
N THR A 106 6.69 4.82 -2.10
CA THR A 106 7.01 3.70 -1.21
C THR A 106 8.35 3.08 -1.60
N ALA A 107 9.02 2.40 -0.67
CA ALA A 107 10.29 1.73 -0.95
C ALA A 107 10.19 0.73 -2.12
N ALA A 108 9.04 0.06 -2.28
CA ALA A 108 8.79 -0.87 -3.38
C ALA A 108 8.64 -0.16 -4.74
N GLU A 109 7.99 0.99 -4.77
CA GLU A 109 7.89 1.83 -5.98
C GLU A 109 9.25 2.39 -6.37
N GLU A 110 10.05 2.85 -5.39
CA GLU A 110 11.42 3.30 -5.63
C GLU A 110 12.31 2.17 -6.18
N GLU A 111 12.19 0.95 -5.63
CA GLU A 111 12.92 -0.22 -6.11
C GLU A 111 12.51 -0.60 -7.54
N PHE A 112 11.20 -0.56 -7.84
CA PHE A 112 10.69 -0.80 -9.18
C PHE A 112 11.27 0.21 -10.19
N ILE A 113 11.20 1.50 -9.87
CA ILE A 113 11.75 2.57 -10.71
C ILE A 113 13.26 2.39 -10.91
N ARG A 114 14.03 2.05 -9.86
CA ARG A 114 15.47 1.79 -9.98
C ARG A 114 15.76 0.62 -10.91
N THR A 115 14.98 -0.44 -10.80
CA THR A 115 15.12 -1.64 -11.64
C THR A 115 14.84 -1.28 -13.10
N GLU A 116 13.71 -0.63 -13.38
CA GLU A 116 13.28 -0.27 -14.74
C GLU A 116 14.17 0.83 -15.37
N ALA A 117 14.66 1.78 -14.58
CA ALA A 117 15.66 2.74 -15.06
C ALA A 117 16.96 2.04 -15.45
N SER A 118 17.40 1.06 -14.64
CA SER A 118 18.61 0.28 -14.92
C SER A 118 18.47 -0.59 -16.18
N THR A 119 17.31 -1.21 -16.41
CA THR A 119 17.05 -1.98 -17.65
C THR A 119 17.10 -1.10 -18.89
N LEU A 120 16.71 0.17 -18.76
CA LEU A 120 16.77 1.16 -19.84
C LEU A 120 18.14 1.83 -20.01
N GLY A 121 19.10 1.54 -19.12
CA GLY A 121 20.44 2.13 -19.11
C GLY A 121 20.50 3.55 -18.55
N LEU A 122 19.49 3.96 -17.79
CA LEU A 122 19.40 5.27 -17.15
C LEU A 122 20.05 5.23 -15.77
N LYS A 123 20.69 6.33 -15.37
CA LYS A 123 21.36 6.46 -14.08
C LYS A 123 20.41 7.03 -13.04
N VAL A 124 20.24 6.34 -11.91
CA VAL A 124 19.45 6.83 -10.77
C VAL A 124 20.37 7.40 -9.70
N THR A 125 20.20 8.68 -9.38
CA THR A 125 20.93 9.38 -8.32
C THR A 125 19.98 9.84 -7.21
N THR A 126 20.52 10.01 -6.00
CA THR A 126 19.77 10.48 -4.85
C THR A 126 20.43 11.74 -4.32
N HIS A 127 19.72 12.87 -4.37
CA HIS A 127 20.19 14.16 -3.88
C HIS A 127 19.23 14.69 -2.81
N GLY A 128 19.71 14.82 -1.57
CA GLY A 128 18.91 15.37 -0.47
C GLY A 128 17.61 14.60 -0.17
N GLY A 129 17.62 13.27 -0.32
CA GLY A 129 16.44 12.42 -0.13
C GLY A 129 15.45 12.41 -1.30
N LYS A 130 15.77 13.06 -2.43
CA LYS A 130 14.99 13.02 -3.67
C LYS A 130 15.68 12.15 -4.70
N LEU A 131 14.93 11.30 -5.36
CA LEU A 131 15.41 10.46 -6.45
C LEU A 131 15.33 11.23 -7.78
N SER A 132 16.37 11.11 -8.59
CA SER A 132 16.40 11.64 -9.94
C SER A 132 17.03 10.64 -10.89
N ILE A 133 16.55 10.64 -12.13
CA ILE A 133 16.99 9.76 -13.20
C ILE A 133 17.65 10.63 -14.27
N SER A 134 18.84 10.26 -14.72
CA SER A 134 19.55 10.94 -15.80
C SER A 134 19.93 9.96 -16.90
N LYS A 135 20.15 10.49 -18.11
CA LYS A 135 20.72 9.71 -19.21
C LYS A 135 22.24 9.60 -19.08
#